data_AF-A0A0F9KMY7-F1
#
_entry.id   AF-A0A0F9KMY7-F1
#
_cell.length_a   1.000
_cell.length_b   1.000
_cell.length_c   1.000
_cell.angle_alpha   90.00
_cell.angle_beta   90.00
_cell.angle_gamma   90.00
#
_symmetry.space_group_name_H-M   'P 1'
#
loop_
_entity.id
_entity.type
_entity.pdbx_description
1 polymer ?
#
loop_
_entity_poly.entity_id
_entity_poly.type
_entity_poly.pdbx_seq_one_letter_code
_entity_poly.pdbx_strand_id
1 'polypeptide(L)'
;SYELDGKILESWPIHYEIIENCKPIYKSFEGWEAIPREQWTQIAQEGYGALPETMKTYVQTIKDELKTDYFALSIGPDRKETILMNSGEVW
;
A
#
# COMPACT_ATOMS: atom_id res chain seq x y z
N SER A 1 4.20 11.20 7.22
CA SER A 1 4.62 12.54 7.64
C SER A 1 6.14 12.62 7.76
N TYR A 2 6.68 13.81 7.97
CA TYR A 2 8.10 14.08 8.12
C TYR A 2 8.34 14.92 9.37
N GLU A 3 9.46 14.72 10.07
CA GLU A 3 9.92 15.59 11.15
C GLU A 3 10.95 16.58 10.60
N LEU A 4 10.77 17.86 10.91
CA LEU A 4 11.73 18.93 10.65
C LEU A 4 11.84 19.78 11.93
N ASP A 5 13.02 19.83 12.53
CA ASP A 5 13.31 20.62 13.74
C ASP A 5 12.28 20.40 14.88
N GLY A 6 11.89 19.14 15.11
CA GLY A 6 10.90 18.77 16.12
C GLY A 6 9.45 19.08 15.77
N LYS A 7 9.16 19.59 14.57
CA LYS A 7 7.80 19.80 14.04
C LYS A 7 7.43 18.73 13.04
N ILE A 8 6.15 18.36 13.03
CA ILE A 8 5.60 17.38 12.09
C ILE A 8 5.07 18.11 10.86
N LEU A 9 5.50 17.64 9.69
CA LEU A 9 5.01 18.03 8.38
C LEU A 9 4.16 16.89 7.81
N GLU A 10 2.89 17.18 7.54
CA GLU A 10 1.94 16.21 6.97
C GLU A 10 2.00 16.16 5.42
N SER A 11 2.63 17.14 4.79
CA SER A 11 2.77 17.23 3.33
C SER A 11 4.22 17.38 2.91
N TRP A 12 4.55 16.91 1.70
CA TRP A 12 5.88 17.07 1.12
C TRP A 12 6.24 18.56 0.93
N PRO A 13 7.42 19.02 1.40
CA PRO A 13 7.84 20.41 1.21
C PRO A 13 8.31 20.68 -0.22
N ILE A 14 8.17 21.93 -0.68
CA ILE A 14 8.47 22.33 -2.07
C ILE A 14 9.96 22.64 -2.29
N HIS A 15 10.64 23.12 -1.25
CA HIS A 15 12.04 23.56 -1.32
C HIS A 15 12.99 22.41 -0.95
N TYR A 16 14.01 22.17 -1.79
CA TYR A 16 14.92 21.04 -1.60
C TYR A 16 15.78 21.18 -0.34
N GLU A 17 16.12 22.41 0.04
CA GLU A 17 16.89 22.72 1.24
C GLU A 17 16.16 22.25 2.51
N ILE A 18 14.83 22.22 2.46
CA ILE A 18 13.99 21.70 3.55
C ILE A 18 14.00 20.16 3.54
N ILE A 19 13.91 19.55 2.35
CA ILE A 19 13.86 18.09 2.17
C ILE A 19 15.09 17.41 2.79
N GLU A 20 16.28 18.01 2.61
CA GLU A 20 17.54 17.46 3.12
C GLU A 20 17.56 17.28 4.65
N ASN A 21 16.78 18.09 5.37
CA ASN A 21 16.71 18.07 6.83
C ASN A 21 15.50 17.28 7.37
N CYS A 22 14.59 16.87 6.48
CA CYS A 22 13.40 16.12 6.86
C CYS A 22 13.76 14.67 7.23
N LYS A 23 13.30 14.21 8.40
CA LYS A 23 13.36 12.81 8.80
C LYS A 23 12.00 12.14 8.54
N PRO A 24 11.94 11.02 7.80
CA PRO A 24 10.68 10.31 7.60
C PRO A 24 10.17 9.72 8.91
N ILE A 25 8.88 9.90 9.19
CA ILE A 25 8.20 9.23 10.30
C ILE A 25 7.53 7.98 9.75
N TYR A 26 8.15 6.83 9.99
CA TYR A 26 7.68 5.54 9.46
C TYR A 26 6.59 4.92 10.34
N LYS A 27 5.72 4.15 9.68
CA LYS A 27 4.88 3.13 10.31
C LYS A 27 5.47 1.77 9.98
N SER A 28 5.56 0.91 10.98
CA SER A 28 6.05 -0.46 10.83
C SER A 28 4.88 -1.43 10.88
N PHE A 29 4.97 -2.49 10.08
CA PHE A 29 3.97 -3.53 9.98
C PHE A 29 4.64 -4.89 10.09
N GLU A 30 3.89 -5.88 10.54
CA GLU A 30 4.33 -7.26 10.43
C GLU A 30 4.40 -7.65 8.96
N GLY A 31 5.48 -8.35 8.60
CA GLY A 31 5.62 -8.92 7.26
C GLY A 31 4.67 -10.09 7.04
N TRP A 32 4.89 -10.80 5.96
CA TRP A 32 4.21 -12.04 5.63
C TRP A 32 5.26 -13.06 5.19
N GLU A 33 4.91 -14.34 5.38
CA GLU A 33 5.71 -15.43 4.86
C GLU A 33 5.78 -15.40 3.33
N ALA A 34 6.88 -15.92 2.79
CA ALA A 34 7.06 -16.00 1.35
C ALA A 34 6.02 -16.93 0.74
N ILE A 35 5.22 -16.39 -0.19
CA ILE A 35 4.26 -17.16 -0.98
C ILE A 35 4.98 -17.72 -2.22
N PRO A 36 4.91 -19.04 -2.47
CA PRO A 36 5.48 -19.64 -3.68
C PRO A 36 4.94 -19.01 -4.96
N ARG A 37 5.81 -18.84 -5.96
CA ARG A 37 5.52 -18.06 -7.17
C ARG A 37 4.26 -18.56 -7.89
N GLU A 38 4.06 -19.87 -7.94
CA GLU A 38 2.97 -20.56 -8.59
C GLU A 38 1.59 -20.27 -7.98
N GLN A 39 1.51 -19.78 -6.74
CA GLN A 39 0.24 -19.55 -6.05
C GLN A 39 -0.38 -18.18 -6.37
N TRP A 40 0.41 -17.22 -6.83
CA TRP A 40 -0.07 -15.83 -7.04
C TRP A 40 -1.22 -15.72 -8.03
N THR A 41 -1.21 -16.52 -9.10
CA THR A 41 -2.32 -16.53 -10.07
C THR A 41 -3.61 -17.03 -9.43
N GLN A 42 -3.55 -18.07 -8.60
CA GLN A 42 -4.71 -18.61 -7.91
C GLN A 42 -5.24 -17.62 -6.87
N ILE A 43 -4.35 -17.02 -6.07
CA ILE A 43 -4.70 -16.00 -5.08
C ILE A 43 -5.40 -14.81 -5.75
N ALA A 44 -4.90 -14.36 -6.91
CA ALA A 44 -5.52 -13.27 -7.66
C ALA A 44 -6.95 -13.62 -8.13
N GLN A 45 -7.19 -14.87 -8.52
CA GLN A 45 -8.50 -15.36 -8.94
C GLN A 45 -9.47 -15.53 -7.77
N GLU A 46 -8.99 -15.98 -6.60
CA GLU A 46 -9.77 -16.06 -5.36
C GLU A 46 -10.05 -14.67 -4.76
N GLY A 47 -9.22 -13.68 -5.12
CA GLY A 47 -9.42 -12.27 -4.83
C GLY A 47 -8.84 -11.84 -3.49
N TYR A 48 -9.20 -10.62 -3.06
CA TYR A 48 -8.62 -9.96 -1.89
C TYR A 48 -8.69 -10.78 -0.59
N GLY A 49 -9.75 -11.57 -0.41
CA GLY A 49 -9.93 -12.41 0.78
C GLY A 49 -8.85 -13.48 0.96
N ALA A 50 -8.23 -13.93 -0.14
CA ALA A 50 -7.19 -14.97 -0.14
C ALA A 50 -5.81 -14.44 0.28
N LEU A 51 -5.64 -13.12 0.42
CA LEU A 51 -4.39 -12.54 0.90
C LEU A 51 -4.20 -12.78 2.41
N PRO A 52 -2.95 -12.98 2.87
CA PRO A 52 -2.60 -12.98 4.30
C PRO A 52 -3.12 -11.72 5.02
N GLU A 53 -3.54 -11.87 6.27
CA GLU A 53 -4.04 -10.76 7.09
C GLU A 53 -3.03 -9.61 7.22
N THR A 54 -1.73 -9.91 7.29
CA THR A 54 -0.67 -8.89 7.38
C THR A 54 -0.55 -8.08 6.09
N MET A 55 -0.69 -8.72 4.91
CA MET A 55 -0.77 -8.01 3.63
C MET A 55 -2.01 -7.12 3.57
N LYS A 56 -3.18 -7.65 3.98
CA LYS A 56 -4.44 -6.90 4.00
C LYS A 56 -4.37 -5.69 4.92
N THR A 57 -3.72 -5.83 6.07
CA THR A 57 -3.47 -4.73 7.01
C THR A 57 -2.58 -3.65 6.38
N TYR A 58 -1.49 -4.08 5.73
CA TYR A 58 -0.56 -3.16 5.08
C TYR A 58 -1.25 -2.36 3.97
N VAL A 59 -1.91 -3.05 3.04
CA VAL A 59 -2.60 -2.36 1.96
C VAL A 59 -3.68 -1.46 2.53
N GLN A 60 -4.60 -1.96 3.38
CA GLN A 60 -5.70 -1.17 3.98
C GLN A 60 -5.21 0.13 4.62
N THR A 61 -4.08 0.07 5.33
CA THR A 61 -3.49 1.27 5.93
C THR A 61 -3.15 2.33 4.86
N ILE A 62 -2.65 1.93 3.69
CA ILE A 62 -2.38 2.86 2.58
C ILE A 62 -3.67 3.55 2.09
N LYS A 63 -4.82 2.86 2.00
CA LYS A 63 -6.10 3.51 1.63
C LYS A 63 -6.54 4.51 2.67
N ASP A 64 -6.39 4.15 3.95
CA ASP A 64 -6.81 5.00 5.04
C ASP A 64 -5.93 6.28 5.10
N GLU A 65 -4.62 6.15 4.88
CA GLU A 65 -3.69 7.29 4.79
C GLU A 65 -3.99 8.18 3.57
N LEU A 66 -4.25 7.58 2.41
CA LEU A 66 -4.54 8.31 1.17
C LEU A 66 -5.99 8.77 1.05
N LYS A 67 -6.88 8.29 1.94
CA LYS A 67 -8.33 8.54 1.92
C LYS A 67 -8.96 8.29 0.55
N THR A 68 -8.49 7.23 -0.13
CA THR A 68 -8.86 6.93 -1.51
C THR A 68 -9.04 5.44 -1.69
N ASP A 69 -10.10 5.03 -2.39
CA ASP A 69 -10.36 3.62 -2.70
C ASP A 69 -9.36 3.05 -3.70
N TYR A 70 -9.10 1.74 -3.60
CA TYR A 70 -8.35 1.03 -4.63
C TYR A 70 -9.28 0.55 -5.72
N PHE A 71 -8.81 0.67 -6.95
CA PHE A 71 -9.42 0.03 -8.10
C PHE A 71 -8.89 -1.40 -8.32
N ALA A 72 -7.58 -1.60 -8.17
CA ALA A 72 -6.92 -2.88 -8.40
C ALA A 72 -5.65 -3.05 -7.56
N LEU A 73 -5.24 -4.29 -7.35
CA LEU A 73 -4.00 -4.66 -6.67
C LEU A 73 -3.23 -5.68 -7.53
N SER A 74 -2.08 -5.25 -8.08
CA SER A 74 -1.16 -6.13 -8.81
C SER A 74 -0.26 -6.87 -7.82
N ILE A 75 -0.32 -8.19 -7.79
CA ILE A 75 0.42 -9.04 -6.84
C ILE A 75 1.50 -9.89 -7.50
N GLY A 76 1.66 -9.76 -8.83
CA GLY A 76 2.72 -10.41 -9.57
C GLY A 76 2.91 -9.81 -10.97
N PRO A 77 3.89 -10.30 -11.75
CA PRO A 77 4.22 -9.76 -13.07
C PRO A 77 3.24 -10.15 -14.19
N ASP A 78 2.43 -11.21 -14.04
CA ASP A 78 1.44 -11.58 -15.06
C ASP A 78 0.19 -10.68 -14.96
N ARG A 79 -0.44 -10.36 -16.10
CA ARG A 79 -1.72 -9.63 -16.12
C ARG A 79 -2.82 -10.32 -15.30
N LYS A 80 -2.80 -11.65 -15.22
CA LYS A 80 -3.76 -12.43 -14.43
C LYS A 80 -3.50 -12.34 -12.92
N GLU A 81 -2.33 -11.87 -12.50
CA GLU A 81 -1.94 -11.70 -11.09
C GLU A 81 -2.35 -10.30 -10.60
N THR A 82 -3.59 -9.92 -10.91
CA THR A 82 -4.19 -8.64 -10.51
C THR A 82 -5.56 -8.91 -9.92
N ILE A 83 -5.78 -8.44 -8.69
CA ILE A 83 -7.09 -8.46 -8.02
C ILE A 83 -7.81 -7.17 -8.39
N LEU A 84 -8.96 -7.28 -9.05
CA LEU A 84 -9.87 -6.15 -9.25
C LEU A 84 -10.73 -5.96 -8.01
N MET A 85 -10.78 -4.75 -7.50
CA MET A 85 -11.68 -4.40 -6.40
C MET A 85 -13.03 -4.02 -7.00
N ASN A 86 -14.11 -4.66 -6.55
CA ASN A 86 -15.46 -4.19 -6.85
C ASN A 86 -15.67 -2.87 -6.10
N SER A 87 -15.17 -1.78 -6.68
CA SER A 87 -15.64 -0.44 -6.36
C SER A 87 -17.01 -0.31 -7.00
N GLY A 88 -18.05 -0.36 -6.16
CA GLY A 88 -19.39 0.00 -6.60
C GLY A 88 -19.34 1.41 -7.20
N GLU A 89 -19.90 1.53 -8.40
CA GLU A 89 -20.14 2.78 -9.13
C GLU A 89 -18.89 3.60 -9.47
N VAL A 90 -18.38 3.37 -10.68
CA VAL A 90 -17.57 4.36 -11.41
C VAL A 90 -18.56 5.25 -12.16
N TRP A 91 -18.58 6.54 -11.81
CA TRP A 91 -19.41 7.59 -12.43
C TRP A 91 -19.21 7.68 -13.95
#